data_AF-A0A3B8RIW3-F1
#
_entry.id   AF-A0A3B8RIW3-F1
#
_cell.length_a   1.000
_cell.length_b   1.000
_cell.length_c   1.000
_cell.angle_alpha   90.00
_cell.angle_beta   90.00
_cell.angle_gamma   90.00
#
_symmetry.space_group_name_H-M   'P 1'
#
loop_
_entity.id
_entity.type
_entity.pdbx_description
1 polymer ?
#
loop_
_entity_poly.entity_id
_entity_poly.type
_entity_poly.pdbx_seq_one_letter_code
_entity_poly.pdbx_strand_id
1 'polypeptide(L)'
;MEIYQLYFFKCKILLTLLTIFLHLPIYSQILLDTVKHKQVGPGMFYTKYVAHTIPWSIDVFEADMTNQYFAIETVKAFDLLAAGREKTSSMSLRRNLVGHWSVSAVNGDFFDMTTGMPNT
;
A
#
# COMPACT_ATOMS: atom_id res chain seq x y z
N MET A 1 -20.74 41.77 44.29
CA MET A 1 -20.93 41.76 42.81
C MET A 1 -19.78 41.06 42.09
N GLU A 2 -18.53 41.22 42.55
CA GLU A 2 -17.34 40.64 41.90
C GLU A 2 -17.27 39.11 41.88
N ILE A 3 -17.68 38.44 42.96
CA ILE A 3 -17.59 36.96 43.06
C ILE A 3 -18.47 36.27 42.01
N TYR A 4 -19.70 36.75 41.79
CA TYR A 4 -20.60 36.21 40.76
C TYR A 4 -20.05 36.41 39.35
N GLN A 5 -19.39 37.54 39.10
CA GLN A 5 -18.72 37.80 37.81
C GLN A 5 -17.54 36.86 37.58
N LEU A 6 -16.76 36.56 38.63
CA LEU A 6 -15.66 35.59 38.56
C LEU A 6 -16.17 34.17 38.25
N TYR A 7 -17.25 33.72 38.88
CA TYR A 7 -17.87 32.42 38.58
C TYR A 7 -18.44 32.35 37.17
N PHE A 8 -19.09 33.42 36.71
CA PHE A 8 -19.62 33.52 35.36
C PHE A 8 -18.50 33.46 34.30
N PHE A 9 -17.36 34.11 34.54
CA PHE A 9 -16.20 34.06 33.65
C PHE A 9 -15.57 32.67 33.59
N LYS A 10 -15.43 31.99 34.74
CA LYS A 10 -14.94 30.60 34.82
C LYS A 10 -15.85 29.62 34.09
N CYS A 11 -17.18 29.74 34.26
CA CYS A 11 -18.14 28.90 33.55
C CYS A 11 -18.06 29.09 32.03
N LYS A 12 -17.88 30.34 31.56
CA LYS A 12 -17.70 30.61 30.12
C LYS A 12 -16.44 29.95 29.58
N ILE A 13 -15.30 30.11 30.25
CA ILE A 13 -14.04 29.45 29.85
C ILE A 13 -14.22 27.93 29.79
N LEU A 14 -14.84 27.34 30.81
CA LEU A 14 -15.10 25.91 30.87
C LEU A 14 -15.98 25.45 29.70
N LEU A 15 -17.04 26.21 29.40
CA LEU A 15 -17.94 25.92 28.28
C LEU A 15 -17.21 26.03 26.94
N THR A 16 -16.38 27.05 26.75
CA THR A 16 -15.59 27.26 25.53
C THR A 16 -14.57 26.13 25.33
N LEU A 17 -13.87 25.72 26.40
CA LEU A 17 -12.94 24.59 26.35
C LEU A 17 -13.66 23.28 26.04
N LEU A 18 -14.83 23.05 26.62
CA LEU A 18 -15.66 21.88 26.33
C LEU A 18 -16.11 21.86 24.87
N THR A 19 -16.54 23.00 24.33
CA THR A 19 -16.92 23.08 22.91
C THR A 19 -15.73 22.82 21.98
N ILE A 20 -14.54 23.34 22.29
CA ILE A 20 -13.33 23.09 21.50
C ILE A 20 -12.97 21.59 21.54
N PHE A 21 -13.04 20.97 22.72
CA PHE A 21 -12.78 19.53 22.89
C PHE A 21 -13.76 18.66 22.10
N LEU A 22 -15.05 19.04 22.08
CA LEU A 22 -16.09 18.33 21.32
C LEU A 22 -15.96 18.52 19.80
N HIS A 23 -15.25 19.55 19.33
CA HIS A 23 -15.05 19.85 17.92
C HIS A 23 -13.65 19.48 17.42
N LEU A 24 -12.83 18.81 18.24
CA LEU A 24 -11.60 18.21 17.74
C LEU A 24 -12.00 17.17 16.68
N PRO A 25 -11.62 17.36 15.40
CA PRO A 25 -11.97 16.40 14.38
C PRO A 25 -11.32 15.07 14.75
N ILE A 26 -12.14 14.05 14.93
CA ILE A 26 -11.70 12.66 14.88
C ILE A 26 -11.13 12.50 13.47
N TYR A 27 -9.81 12.65 13.34
CA TYR A 27 -9.13 12.52 12.06
C TYR A 27 -9.56 11.19 11.44
N SER A 28 -10.20 11.27 10.28
CA SER A 28 -10.46 10.11 9.43
C SER A 28 -9.11 9.56 9.00
N GLN A 29 -8.56 8.63 9.78
CA GLN A 29 -7.57 7.72 9.22
C GLN A 29 -8.35 6.81 8.28
N ILE A 30 -7.89 6.67 7.04
CA ILE A 30 -8.29 5.52 6.25
C ILE A 30 -7.87 4.32 7.10
N LEU A 31 -8.85 3.65 7.71
CA LEU A 31 -8.61 2.50 8.57
C LEU A 31 -8.15 1.37 7.67
N LEU A 32 -6.83 1.24 7.54
CA LEU A 32 -6.14 0.19 6.81
C LEU A 32 -5.88 -0.96 7.77
N ASP A 33 -6.68 -2.00 7.66
CA ASP A 33 -6.50 -3.21 8.44
C ASP A 33 -5.46 -4.09 7.78
N THR A 34 -4.44 -4.48 8.55
CA THR A 34 -3.50 -5.51 8.11
C THR A 34 -4.17 -6.86 8.22
N VAL A 35 -4.63 -7.41 7.09
CA VAL A 35 -5.34 -8.70 7.06
C VAL A 35 -4.40 -9.88 6.81
N LYS A 36 -3.19 -9.62 6.32
CA LYS A 36 -2.14 -10.64 6.15
C LYS A 36 -0.77 -10.00 6.24
N HIS A 37 0.16 -10.66 6.91
CA HIS A 37 1.57 -10.29 6.95
C HIS A 37 2.39 -11.59 6.95
N LYS A 38 3.31 -11.73 6.00
CA LYS A 38 4.10 -12.96 5.82
C LYS A 38 5.49 -12.64 5.32
N GLN A 39 6.50 -13.23 5.95
CA GLN A 39 7.84 -13.28 5.38
C GLN A 39 7.86 -14.28 4.21
N VAL A 40 8.31 -13.80 3.04
CA VAL A 40 8.35 -14.59 1.79
C VAL A 40 9.78 -14.89 1.32
N GLY A 41 10.78 -14.29 1.98
CA GLY A 41 12.20 -14.54 1.82
C GLY A 41 13.01 -13.83 2.91
N PRO A 42 14.33 -14.05 3.00
CA PRO A 42 15.18 -13.30 3.92
C PRO A 42 15.05 -11.79 3.63
N GLY A 43 14.69 -10.98 4.64
CA GLY A 43 14.48 -9.54 4.46
C GLY A 43 13.35 -9.15 3.48
N MET A 44 12.41 -10.05 3.18
CA MET A 44 11.30 -9.82 2.24
C MET A 44 9.96 -10.15 2.87
N PHE A 45 9.01 -9.21 2.80
CA PHE A 45 7.70 -9.31 3.43
C PHE A 45 6.57 -8.99 2.45
N TYR A 46 5.53 -9.81 2.49
CA TYR A 46 4.26 -9.53 1.85
C TYR A 46 3.24 -9.13 2.93
N THR A 47 2.57 -8.00 2.70
CA THR A 47 1.52 -7.48 3.58
C THR A 47 0.29 -7.13 2.75
N LYS A 48 -0.89 -7.55 3.23
CA LYS A 48 -2.17 -7.16 2.64
C LYS A 48 -2.89 -6.21 3.59
N TYR A 49 -3.22 -5.04 3.07
CA TYR A 49 -4.08 -4.07 3.74
C TYR A 49 -5.46 -4.05 3.11
N VAL A 50 -6.49 -3.88 3.93
CA VAL A 50 -7.86 -3.62 3.48
C VAL A 50 -8.31 -2.31 4.11
N ALA A 51 -8.69 -1.34 3.28
CA ALA A 51 -9.44 -0.20 3.78
C ALA A 51 -10.92 -0.60 3.81
N HIS A 52 -11.59 -0.46 4.95
CA HIS A 52 -13.02 -0.85 5.03
C HIS A 52 -13.97 0.30 4.68
N THR A 53 -13.50 1.55 4.83
CA THR A 53 -14.28 2.76 4.54
C THR A 53 -14.33 3.09 3.05
N ILE A 54 -13.39 2.57 2.28
CA ILE A 54 -13.28 2.66 0.82
C ILE A 54 -12.88 1.27 0.31
N PRO A 55 -13.44 0.74 -0.79
CA PRO A 55 -13.28 -0.67 -1.17
C PRO A 55 -11.89 -0.99 -1.77
N TRP A 56 -10.82 -0.69 -1.03
CA TRP A 56 -9.45 -0.92 -1.45
C TRP A 56 -8.88 -2.18 -0.78
N SER A 57 -8.29 -3.03 -1.61
CA SER A 57 -7.42 -4.13 -1.21
C SER A 57 -6.04 -3.81 -1.75
N ILE A 58 -5.07 -3.64 -0.86
CA ILE A 58 -3.72 -3.22 -1.21
C ILE A 58 -2.76 -4.35 -0.84
N ASP A 59 -2.07 -4.88 -1.84
CA ASP A 59 -1.04 -5.90 -1.70
C ASP A 59 0.33 -5.22 -1.79
N VAL A 60 1.12 -5.30 -0.71
CA VAL A 60 2.44 -4.65 -0.57
C VAL A 60 3.52 -5.71 -0.44
N PHE A 61 4.58 -5.56 -1.23
CA PHE A 61 5.82 -6.31 -1.09
C PHE A 61 6.93 -5.35 -0.66
N GLU A 62 7.57 -5.65 0.46
CA GLU A 62 8.71 -4.92 0.99
C GLU A 62 9.94 -5.82 0.95
N ALA A 63 11.08 -5.28 0.51
CA ALA A 63 12.34 -6.00 0.47
C ALA A 63 13.51 -5.10 0.88
N ASP A 64 14.43 -5.67 1.65
CA ASP A 64 15.73 -5.08 1.92
C ASP A 64 16.62 -5.17 0.66
N MET A 65 16.90 -4.01 0.07
CA MET A 65 17.74 -3.90 -1.14
C MET A 65 19.22 -4.25 -0.89
N THR A 66 19.66 -4.29 0.37
CA THR A 66 21.04 -4.70 0.72
C THR A 66 21.21 -6.21 0.80
N ASN A 67 20.10 -6.97 0.74
CA ASN A 67 20.14 -8.42 0.72
C ASN A 67 20.72 -8.93 -0.61
N GLN A 68 21.88 -9.60 -0.55
CA GLN A 68 22.56 -10.20 -1.71
C GLN A 68 21.74 -11.27 -2.46
N TYR A 69 20.69 -11.81 -1.84
CA TYR A 69 19.78 -12.78 -2.44
C TYR A 69 18.57 -12.14 -3.14
N PHE A 70 18.47 -10.81 -3.13
CA PHE A 70 17.40 -10.06 -3.79
C PHE A 70 17.89 -9.40 -5.08
N ALA A 71 17.09 -9.54 -6.14
CA ALA A 71 17.27 -8.80 -7.37
C ALA A 71 15.90 -8.42 -7.95
N ILE A 72 15.85 -7.26 -8.61
CA ILE A 72 14.70 -6.84 -9.41
C ILE A 72 15.07 -7.04 -10.87
N GLU A 73 14.23 -7.73 -11.62
CA GLU A 73 14.41 -7.95 -13.05
C GLU A 73 13.15 -7.55 -13.82
N THR A 74 13.35 -7.08 -15.04
CA THR A 74 12.25 -6.83 -15.98
C THR A 74 12.05 -8.04 -16.88
N VAL A 75 10.80 -8.41 -17.13
CA VAL A 75 10.43 -9.54 -17.99
C VAL A 75 9.47 -9.04 -19.06
N LYS A 76 9.61 -9.56 -20.28
CA LYS A 76 8.66 -9.31 -21.36
C LYS A 76 7.74 -10.51 -21.55
N ALA A 77 6.55 -10.28 -22.09
CA ALA A 77 5.66 -11.37 -22.50
C ALA A 77 6.42 -12.33 -23.43
N PHE A 78 6.42 -13.61 -23.08
CA PHE A 78 7.09 -14.68 -23.83
C PHE A 78 8.60 -14.48 -24.05
N ASP A 79 9.27 -13.60 -23.29
CA ASP A 79 10.66 -13.19 -23.49
C ASP A 79 10.95 -12.58 -24.87
N LEU A 80 9.91 -12.04 -25.52
CA LEU A 80 9.98 -11.47 -26.86
C LEU A 80 9.45 -10.04 -26.86
N LEU A 81 9.97 -9.22 -27.78
CA LEU A 81 9.33 -7.95 -28.13
C LEU A 81 8.13 -8.25 -29.01
N ALA A 82 7.03 -7.52 -28.81
CA ALA A 82 5.84 -7.59 -29.68
C ALA A 82 5.12 -8.94 -29.74
N ALA A 83 5.35 -9.86 -28.80
CA ALA A 83 4.76 -11.20 -28.85
C ALA A 83 3.35 -11.28 -28.23
N GLY A 84 2.63 -10.16 -28.16
CA GLY A 84 1.33 -10.08 -27.50
C GLY A 84 1.46 -9.90 -25.99
N ARG A 85 0.52 -10.49 -25.24
CA ARG A 85 0.33 -10.24 -23.81
C ARG A 85 0.42 -11.52 -23.00
N GLU A 86 1.06 -11.44 -21.84
CA GLU A 86 1.18 -12.53 -20.89
C GLU A 86 0.75 -12.07 -19.49
N LYS A 87 0.07 -12.93 -18.73
CA LYS A 87 -0.30 -12.62 -17.34
C LYS A 87 0.97 -12.53 -16.48
N THR A 88 1.05 -11.56 -15.56
CA THR A 88 2.15 -11.43 -14.60
C THR A 88 2.41 -12.72 -13.82
N SER A 89 1.36 -13.46 -13.46
CA SER A 89 1.49 -14.77 -12.80
C SER A 89 2.13 -15.83 -13.69
N SER A 90 1.84 -15.84 -14.99
CA SER A 90 2.47 -16.73 -15.98
C SER A 90 3.95 -16.37 -16.16
N MET A 91 4.27 -15.09 -16.31
CA MET A 91 5.65 -14.61 -16.40
C MET A 91 6.45 -14.99 -15.14
N SER A 92 5.88 -14.76 -13.96
CA SER A 92 6.49 -15.15 -12.69
C SER A 92 6.73 -16.66 -12.58
N LEU A 93 5.77 -17.48 -13.03
CA LEU A 93 5.90 -18.94 -12.97
C LEU A 93 6.96 -19.45 -13.94
N ARG A 94 7.00 -18.90 -15.16
CA ARG A 94 7.98 -19.22 -16.20
C ARG A 94 9.41 -18.86 -15.78
N ARG A 95 9.56 -17.79 -14.99
CA ARG A 95 10.86 -17.35 -14.47
C ARG A 95 11.35 -18.15 -13.26
N ASN A 96 10.52 -19.00 -12.64
CA ASN A 96 10.99 -19.88 -11.58
C ASN A 96 11.89 -20.98 -12.16
N LEU A 97 13.19 -20.92 -11.84
CA LEU A 97 14.23 -21.82 -12.31
C LEU A 97 15.07 -22.31 -11.12
N VAL A 98 15.90 -23.32 -11.32
CA VAL A 98 16.81 -23.78 -10.25
C VAL A 98 17.75 -22.64 -9.86
N GLY A 99 17.69 -22.22 -8.60
CA GLY A 99 18.50 -21.11 -8.07
C GLY A 99 17.92 -19.72 -8.35
N HIS A 100 16.76 -19.61 -9.00
CA HIS A 100 16.08 -18.35 -9.27
C HIS A 100 14.58 -18.51 -8.95
N TRP A 101 14.13 -17.80 -7.92
CA TRP A 101 12.75 -17.91 -7.44
C TRP A 101 12.11 -16.53 -7.48
N SER A 102 11.07 -16.38 -8.31
CA SER A 102 10.21 -15.22 -8.29
C SER A 102 9.36 -15.24 -7.02
N VAL A 103 9.73 -14.38 -6.07
CA VAL A 103 9.04 -14.22 -4.78
C VAL A 103 7.85 -13.25 -4.86
N SER A 104 7.85 -12.33 -5.83
CA SER A 104 6.80 -11.35 -6.08
C SER A 104 6.93 -10.79 -7.50
N ALA A 105 5.81 -10.34 -8.09
CA ALA A 105 5.79 -9.70 -9.39
C ALA A 105 4.60 -8.74 -9.53
N VAL A 106 4.80 -7.61 -10.21
CA VAL A 106 3.78 -6.63 -10.57
C VAL A 106 3.81 -6.36 -12.07
N ASN A 107 2.71 -5.86 -12.65
CA ASN A 107 2.78 -5.34 -14.02
C ASN A 107 3.65 -4.08 -14.05
N GLY A 108 4.37 -3.88 -15.16
CA GLY A 108 5.32 -2.78 -15.31
C GLY A 108 4.72 -1.60 -16.09
N ASP A 109 5.08 -1.54 -17.38
CA ASP A 109 4.84 -0.38 -18.25
C ASP A 109 3.44 -0.38 -18.90
N PHE A 110 3.08 0.75 -19.52
CA PHE A 110 1.96 0.83 -20.44
C PHE A 110 2.29 0.13 -21.77
N PHE A 111 1.29 -0.54 -22.33
CA PHE A 111 1.42 -1.25 -23.61
C PHE A 111 0.10 -1.21 -24.39
N ASP A 112 0.19 -1.38 -25.70
CA ASP A 112 -0.96 -1.50 -26.57
C ASP A 112 -1.73 -2.80 -26.28
N MET A 113 -3.02 -2.69 -25.98
CA MET A 113 -3.85 -3.82 -25.55
C MET A 113 -4.14 -4.85 -26.65
N THR A 114 -3.89 -4.49 -27.91
CA THR A 114 -4.12 -5.35 -29.08
C THR A 114 -2.87 -6.14 -29.44
N THR A 115 -1.71 -5.47 -29.45
CA THR A 115 -0.44 -5.97 -29.97
C THR A 115 0.56 -6.34 -28.87
N GLY A 116 0.40 -5.80 -27.65
CA GLY A 116 1.37 -5.97 -26.56
C GLY A 116 2.65 -5.15 -26.71
N MET A 117 2.69 -4.21 -27.66
CA MET A 117 3.82 -3.30 -27.85
C MET A 117 3.91 -2.30 -26.68
N PRO A 118 5.09 -2.10 -26.07
CA PRO A 118 5.30 -1.01 -25.11
C PRO A 118 5.03 0.34 -25.75
N ASN A 119 4.42 1.26 -24.99
CA ASN A 119 4.25 2.63 -25.45
C ASN A 119 5.60 3.37 -25.34
N THR A 120 6.08 3.93 -26.45
CA THR A 120 7.30 4.74 -26.53
C THR A 120 7.01 6.22 -26.53
#